data_AF-A0A4V1IJD5-F1
#
_entry.id   AF-A0A4V1IJD5-F1
#
_cell.length_a   1.000
_cell.length_b   1.000
_cell.length_c   1.000
_cell.angle_alpha   90.00
_cell.angle_beta   90.00
_cell.angle_gamma   90.00
#
_symmetry.space_group_name_H-M   'P 1'
#
loop_
_entity.id
_entity.type
_entity.pdbx_description
1 polymer ?
#
loop_
_entity_poly.entity_id
_entity_poly.type
_entity_poly.pdbx_seq_one_letter_code
_entity_poly.pdbx_strand_id
1 'polypeptide(L)'
;MKLSLKVTFFWLFSLCAQADEERIYQTNSIGNIQYNKSSHTIQENGRIIVTDPIGNKQYDKQQYQIKGDKVYQTDSVGDIQYNKPQQKIK
;
A
#
# COMPACT_ATOMS: atom_id res chain seq x y z
N MET A 1 34.22 -23.60 44.53
CA MET A 1 32.84 -23.62 44.00
C MET A 1 32.88 -23.01 42.60
N LYS A 2 32.62 -23.79 41.55
CA LYS A 2 32.68 -23.33 40.15
C LYS A 2 31.34 -22.67 39.80
N LEU A 3 31.33 -21.35 39.63
CA LEU A 3 30.14 -20.60 39.22
C LEU A 3 30.04 -20.64 37.68
N SER A 4 29.15 -21.48 37.17
CA SER A 4 28.87 -21.56 35.73
C SER A 4 27.79 -20.53 35.38
N LEU A 5 28.20 -19.45 34.72
CA LEU A 5 27.32 -18.40 34.23
C LEU A 5 26.63 -18.88 32.94
N LYS A 6 25.34 -19.24 33.04
CA LYS A 6 24.54 -19.60 31.87
C LYS A 6 24.13 -18.33 31.13
N VAL A 7 24.70 -18.13 29.95
CA VAL A 7 24.34 -17.07 29.01
C VAL A 7 23.03 -17.47 28.33
N THR A 8 21.92 -16.88 28.78
CA THR A 8 20.62 -17.06 28.12
C THR A 8 20.55 -16.09 26.95
N PHE A 9 20.88 -16.57 25.75
CA PHE A 9 20.76 -15.84 24.50
C PHE A 9 19.26 -15.71 24.14
N PHE A 10 18.65 -14.59 24.53
CA PHE A 10 17.26 -14.26 24.20
C PHE A 10 17.21 -13.84 22.73
N TRP A 11 16.90 -14.79 21.86
CA TRP A 11 16.77 -14.59 20.42
C TRP A 11 15.49 -13.79 20.17
N LEU A 12 15.61 -12.46 20.02
CA LEU A 12 14.52 -11.64 19.48
C LEU A 12 14.33 -11.98 18.00
N PHE A 13 13.46 -12.95 17.73
CA PHE A 13 12.81 -13.03 16.43
C PHE A 13 11.92 -11.82 16.25
N SER A 14 12.43 -10.81 15.55
CA SER A 14 11.62 -9.72 15.04
C SER A 14 10.72 -10.31 13.95
N LEU A 15 9.45 -10.56 14.29
CA LEU A 15 8.40 -10.84 13.32
C LEU A 15 8.19 -9.56 12.51
N CYS A 16 8.79 -9.49 11.33
CA CYS A 16 8.40 -8.51 10.33
C CYS A 16 6.98 -8.90 9.86
N ALA A 17 5.96 -8.31 10.47
CA ALA A 17 4.61 -8.32 9.92
C ALA A 17 4.66 -7.53 8.61
N GLN A 18 4.69 -8.22 7.47
CA GLN A 18 4.39 -7.58 6.19
C GLN A 18 2.89 -7.30 6.21
N ALA A 19 2.52 -6.03 6.37
CA ALA A 19 1.16 -5.59 6.12
C ALA A 19 0.80 -6.00 4.68
N ASP A 20 -0.22 -6.84 4.55
CA ASP A 20 -0.71 -7.28 3.24
C ASP A 20 -1.44 -6.08 2.61
N GLU A 21 -0.72 -5.36 1.74
CA GLU A 21 -1.27 -4.18 1.10
C GLU A 21 -2.28 -4.61 0.02
N GLU A 22 -3.50 -4.09 0.09
CA GLU A 22 -4.54 -4.40 -0.90
C GLU A 22 -4.15 -3.83 -2.28
N ARG A 23 -4.27 -4.64 -3.34
CA ARG A 23 -3.89 -4.25 -4.71
C ARG A 23 -5.03 -4.39 -5.69
N ILE A 24 -5.25 -3.33 -6.46
CA ILE A 24 -6.17 -3.28 -7.59
C ILE A 24 -5.37 -3.49 -8.88
N TYR A 25 -5.68 -4.57 -9.59
CA TYR A 25 -5.04 -4.91 -10.86
C TYR A 25 -5.90 -4.51 -12.06
N GLN A 26 -5.23 -4.27 -13.18
CA GLN A 26 -5.90 -4.13 -14.46
C GLN A 26 -6.30 -5.51 -14.99
N THR A 27 -7.48 -5.59 -15.62
CA THR A 27 -7.93 -6.78 -16.35
C THR A 27 -8.06 -6.46 -17.83
N ASN A 28 -7.83 -7.45 -18.70
CA ASN A 28 -8.11 -7.29 -20.13
C ASN A 28 -9.62 -7.42 -20.43
N SER A 29 -10.00 -7.29 -21.70
CA SER A 29 -11.40 -7.34 -22.16
C SER A 29 -12.13 -8.67 -21.87
N ILE A 30 -11.39 -9.73 -21.56
CA ILE A 30 -11.92 -11.06 -21.21
C ILE A 30 -11.75 -11.39 -19.72
N GLY A 31 -11.36 -10.42 -18.89
CA GLY A 31 -11.30 -10.56 -17.43
C GLY A 31 -9.98 -11.12 -16.87
N ASN A 32 -8.97 -11.39 -17.70
CA ASN A 32 -7.68 -11.87 -17.21
C ASN A 32 -6.87 -10.75 -16.56
N ILE A 33 -6.39 -11.00 -15.35
CA ILE A 33 -5.53 -10.10 -14.58
C ILE A 33 -4.19 -9.90 -15.32
N GLN A 34 -3.74 -8.65 -15.39
CA GLN A 34 -2.49 -8.25 -16.04
C GLN A 34 -1.41 -7.94 -14.99
N TYR A 35 -0.79 -8.97 -14.43
CA TYR A 35 0.24 -8.82 -13.37
C TYR A 35 1.50 -8.06 -13.81
N ASN A 36 1.79 -8.02 -15.11
CA ASN A 36 2.92 -7.31 -15.69
C ASN A 36 2.62 -5.83 -16.00
N LYS A 37 1.42 -5.33 -15.66
CA LYS A 37 1.04 -3.93 -15.77
C LYS A 37 1.13 -3.25 -14.40
N SER A 38 1.22 -1.92 -14.40
CA SER A 38 1.10 -1.14 -13.18
C SER A 38 -0.25 -1.43 -12.50
N SER A 39 -0.23 -1.50 -11.17
CA SER A 39 -1.39 -1.70 -10.30
C SER A 39 -1.60 -0.47 -9.43
N HIS A 40 -2.69 -0.44 -8.67
CA HIS A 40 -2.88 0.53 -7.60
C HIS A 40 -2.83 -0.19 -6.25
N THR A 41 -1.98 0.28 -5.34
CA THR A 41 -1.94 -0.19 -3.97
C THR A 41 -2.81 0.71 -3.09
N ILE A 42 -3.69 0.11 -2.30
CA ILE A 42 -4.45 0.77 -1.24
C ILE A 42 -3.70 0.54 0.07
N GLN A 43 -3.24 1.62 0.67
CA GLN A 43 -2.60 1.61 1.98
C GLN A 43 -3.66 1.52 3.09
N GLU A 44 -3.26 1.11 4.29
CA GLU A 44 -4.15 0.98 5.45
C GLU A 44 -4.90 2.28 5.78
N ASN A 45 -4.30 3.44 5.50
CA ASN A 45 -4.93 4.75 5.70
C ASN A 45 -5.92 5.13 4.58
N GLY A 46 -6.17 4.27 3.59
CA GLY A 46 -7.02 4.53 2.43
C GLY A 46 -6.34 5.28 1.28
N ARG A 47 -5.03 5.54 1.34
CA ARG A 47 -4.28 6.19 0.26
C ARG A 47 -4.05 5.20 -0.88
N ILE A 48 -4.40 5.62 -2.10
CA ILE A 48 -4.24 4.84 -3.33
C ILE A 48 -3.04 5.38 -4.10
N ILE A 49 -2.05 4.52 -4.34
CA ILE A 49 -0.80 4.88 -5.03
C ILE A 49 -0.58 3.93 -6.21
N VAL A 50 -0.06 4.45 -7.32
CA VAL A 50 0.35 3.61 -8.44
C VAL A 50 1.58 2.80 -8.05
N THR A 51 1.55 1.50 -8.29
CA THR A 51 2.68 0.61 -8.06
C THR A 51 3.07 -0.03 -9.39
N ASP A 52 4.35 0.05 -9.73
CA ASP A 52 4.87 -0.53 -10.97
C ASP A 52 4.83 -2.08 -10.95
N PRO A 53 5.08 -2.75 -12.09
CA PRO A 53 5.03 -4.21 -12.17
C PRO A 53 6.03 -4.95 -11.27
N ILE A 54 7.09 -4.28 -10.82
CA ILE A 54 8.14 -4.87 -9.96
C ILE A 54 7.95 -4.51 -8.49
N GLY A 55 6.93 -3.72 -8.14
CA GLY A 55 6.54 -3.41 -6.77
C GLY A 55 6.92 -2.02 -6.26
N ASN A 56 7.50 -1.14 -7.08
CA ASN A 56 7.85 0.20 -6.64
C ASN A 56 6.65 1.15 -6.69
N LYS A 57 6.40 1.82 -5.56
CA LYS A 57 5.39 2.87 -5.43
C LYS A 57 5.84 4.14 -6.16
N GLN A 58 4.96 4.69 -6.99
CA GLN A 58 5.20 5.85 -7.85
C GLN A 58 4.54 7.09 -7.23
N TYR A 59 5.20 7.70 -6.24
CA TYR A 59 4.68 8.86 -5.51
C TYR A 59 4.63 10.16 -6.35
N ASP A 60 5.35 10.19 -7.46
CA ASP A 60 5.35 11.27 -8.45
C ASP A 60 4.11 11.27 -9.36
N LYS A 61 3.38 10.15 -9.43
CA LYS A 61 2.15 10.04 -10.21
C LYS A 61 0.94 10.56 -9.42
N GLN A 62 -0.18 10.73 -10.10
CA GLN A 62 -1.44 11.10 -9.45
C GLN A 62 -1.84 10.05 -8.40
N GLN A 63 -2.18 10.54 -7.22
CA GLN A 63 -2.56 9.72 -6.07
C GLN A 63 -3.99 10.06 -5.63
N TYR A 64 -4.59 9.18 -4.83
CA TYR A 64 -5.94 9.35 -4.34
C TYR A 64 -6.07 8.97 -2.86
N GLN A 65 -7.15 9.39 -2.24
CA GLN A 65 -7.48 9.08 -0.85
C GLN A 65 -8.94 8.65 -0.76
N ILE A 66 -9.18 7.46 -0.23
CA ILE A 66 -10.51 7.00 0.15
C ILE A 66 -10.87 7.64 1.49
N LYS A 67 -12.05 8.26 1.57
CA LYS A 67 -12.59 8.81 2.80
C LYS A 67 -14.11 8.65 2.80
N GLY A 68 -14.61 7.73 3.64
CA GLY A 68 -16.02 7.34 3.65
C GLY A 68 -16.40 6.67 2.32
N ASP A 69 -17.47 7.16 1.70
CA ASP A 69 -17.99 6.67 0.42
C ASP A 69 -17.42 7.40 -0.80
N LYS A 70 -16.28 8.09 -0.64
CA LYS A 70 -15.69 8.95 -1.67
C LYS A 70 -14.20 8.71 -1.86
N VAL A 71 -13.77 8.94 -3.10
CA VAL A 71 -12.37 8.95 -3.53
C VAL A 71 -12.00 10.36 -3.97
N TYR A 72 -10.95 10.89 -3.36
CA TYR A 72 -10.42 12.23 -3.61
C TYR A 72 -9.09 12.15 -4.32
N GLN A 73 -8.79 13.13 -5.19
CA GLN A 73 -7.42 13.33 -5.65
C GLN A 73 -6.56 13.91 -4.53
N THR A 74 -5.32 13.47 -4.44
CA THR A 74 -4.31 14.06 -3.55
C THR A 74 -3.16 14.66 -4.35
N ASP A 75 -2.35 15.49 -3.70
CA ASP A 75 -1.04 15.88 -4.22
C ASP A 75 0.03 14.80 -3.98
N SER A 76 1.29 15.13 -4.27
CA SER A 76 2.43 14.22 -4.14
C SER A 76 2.73 13.83 -2.70
N VAL A 77 2.43 14.70 -1.72
CA VAL A 77 2.66 14.43 -0.29
C VAL A 77 1.48 13.69 0.35
N GLY A 78 0.30 13.74 -0.28
CA GLY A 78 -0.90 12.99 0.14
C GLY A 78 -2.03 13.88 0.65
N ASP A 79 -1.93 15.20 0.49
CA ASP A 79 -2.98 16.12 0.91
C ASP A 79 -4.14 16.12 -0.07
N ILE A 80 -5.37 16.06 0.46
CA ILE A 80 -6.59 16.03 -0.34
C ILE A 80 -6.81 17.37 -1.04
N GLN A 81 -6.99 17.32 -2.36
CA GLN A 81 -7.32 18.47 -3.19
C GLN A 81 -8.84 18.64 -3.27
N TYR A 82 -9.46 19.23 -2.24
CA TYR A 82 -10.92 19.40 -2.15
C TYR A 82 -11.54 20.27 -3.26
N ASN A 83 -10.72 21.05 -3.96
CA ASN A 83 -11.13 21.85 -5.12
C ASN A 83 -11.25 21.03 -6.41
N LYS A 84 -10.84 19.75 -6.42
CA LYS A 84 -10.92 18.86 -7.58
C LYS A 84 -12.12 17.91 -7.50
N PRO A 85 -12.56 17.37 -8.66
CA PRO A 85 -13.64 16.39 -8.68
C PRO A 85 -13.34 15.18 -7.77
N GLN A 86 -14.36 14.72 -7.07
CA GLN A 86 -14.36 13.50 -6.26
C GLN A 86 -15.25 12.45 -6.92
N GLN A 87 -14.94 11.17 -6.71
CA GLN A 87 -15.79 10.06 -7.15
C GLN A 87 -16.49 9.44 -5.96
N LYS A 88 -17.77 9.09 -6.13
CA LYS A 88 -18.54 8.35 -5.13
C LYS A 88 -18.37 6.86 -5.39
N ILE A 89 -18.02 6.10 -4.36
CA ILE A 89 -18.01 4.64 -4.38
C ILE A 89 -19.47 4.19 -4.41
N LYS A 90 -19.83 3.38 -5.41
CA LYS A 90 -21.19 2.83 -5.58
C LYS A 90 -21.28 1.44 -4.98
#